data_AF-F0GU05-F1
#
_entry.id   AF-F0GU05-F1
#
_cell.length_a   1.000
_cell.length_b   1.000
_cell.length_c   1.000
_cell.angle_alpha   90.00
_cell.angle_beta   90.00
_cell.angle_gamma   90.00
#
_symmetry.space_group_name_H-M   'P 1'
#
loop_
_entity.id
_entity.type
_entity.pdbx_description
1 polymer ?
#
loop_
_entity_poly.entity_id
_entity_poly.type
_entity_poly.pdbx_seq_one_letter_code
_entity_poly.pdbx_strand_id
1 'polypeptide(L)' 'MKLKIIFEVKSKITGQIKEVYKTFSNLAEDITDEGLKQFAIAYAGLVDKNAFESYKIITEQLN' A
#
# COMPACT_ATOMS: atom_id res chain seq x y z
N MET A 1 0.22 -16.83 6.53
CA MET A 1 0.99 -15.63 6.94
C MET A 1 0.08 -14.42 7.04
N LYS A 2 0.32 -13.51 8.00
CA LYS A 2 -0.31 -12.17 8.04
C LYS A 2 0.72 -11.12 7.65
N LEU A 3 0.34 -10.22 6.76
CA LEU A 3 1.20 -9.15 6.29
C LEU A 3 0.48 -7.82 6.42
N LYS A 4 1.16 -6.83 6.95
CA LYS A 4 0.71 -5.44 6.96
C LYS A 4 1.48 -4.69 5.87
N ILE A 5 0.73 -4.02 4.99
CA ILE A 5 1.31 -3.11 4.01
C ILE A 5 0.96 -1.69 4.45
N ILE A 6 1.98 -0.85 4.55
CA ILE A 6 1.88 0.55 4.92
C ILE A 6 2.21 1.39 3.69
N PHE A 7 1.37 2.37 3.40
CA PHE A 7 1.47 3.28 2.28
C PHE A 7 1.59 4.71 2.81
N GLU A 8 2.60 5.44 2.33
CA GLU A 8 2.57 6.90 2.41
C GLU A 8 1.99 7.44 1.12
N VAL A 9 0.85 8.11 1.23
CA VAL A 9 0.18 8.76 0.10
C VAL A 9 0.14 10.27 0.30
N LYS A 10 0.50 11.02 -0.74
CA LYS A 10 0.38 12.48 -0.74
C LYS A 10 -0.91 12.86 -1.45
N SER A 11 -1.67 13.72 -0.79
CA SER A 11 -2.81 14.40 -1.40
C SER A 11 -2.32 15.33 -2.49
N LYS A 12 -2.84 15.19 -3.71
CA LYS A 12 -2.53 16.12 -4.82
C LYS A 12 -3.15 17.51 -4.61
N ILE A 13 -4.24 17.60 -3.85
CA ILE A 13 -4.98 18.86 -3.62
C ILE A 13 -4.35 19.67 -2.48
N THR A 14 -4.02 19.00 -1.36
CA THR A 14 -3.54 19.68 -0.15
C THR A 14 -2.05 19.52 0.08
N GLY A 15 -1.37 18.65 -0.68
CA GLY A 15 0.04 18.33 -0.49
C GLY A 15 0.36 17.54 0.79
N GLN A 16 -0.63 17.28 1.65
CA GLN A 16 -0.44 16.53 2.89
C GLN A 16 -0.11 15.07 2.61
N ILE A 17 0.85 14.55 3.37
CA ILE A 17 1.20 13.14 3.40
C ILE A 17 0.35 12.49 4.50
N LYS A 18 -0.35 11.41 4.15
CA LYS A 18 -1.03 10.55 5.12
C LYS A 18 -0.49 9.13 5.01
N GLU A 19 -0.35 8.49 6.16
CA GLU A 19 -0.08 7.07 6.24
C GLU A 19 -1.40 6.31 6.19
N VAL A 20 -1.47 5.30 5.33
CA VAL A 20 -2.60 4.37 5.24
C VAL A 20 -2.01 2.98 5.36
N TYR A 21 -2.66 2.09 6.10
CA TYR A 21 -2.21 0.70 6.18
C TYR A 21 -3.36 -0.25 5.89
N LYS A 22 -3.01 -1.45 5.41
CA LYS A 22 -3.95 -2.55 5.28
C LYS A 22 -3.28 -3.86 5.64
N THR A 23 -3.97 -4.65 6.46
CA THR A 23 -3.52 -5.97 6.86
C THR A 23 -4.18 -7.02 5.98
N PHE A 24 -3.37 -7.91 5.42
CA PHE A 24 -3.78 -9.04 4.62
C PHE A 24 -3.52 -10.31 5.42
N SER A 25 -4.53 -11.17 5.44
CA SER A 25 -4.45 -12.52 5.99
C SER A 25 -4.60 -13.51 4.84
N ASN A 26 -4.02 -14.70 4.98
CA ASN A 26 -4.09 -15.77 3.97
C ASN A 26 -3.42 -15.40 2.63
N LEU A 27 -2.34 -14.62 2.66
CA LEU A 27 -1.49 -14.44 1.48
C LEU A 27 -0.83 -15.76 1.11
N ALA A 28 -0.78 -16.05 -0.19
CA ALA A 28 -0.01 -17.16 -0.73
C ALA A 28 1.48 -16.95 -0.45
N GLU A 29 2.20 -18.03 -0.15
CA GLU A 29 3.61 -17.99 0.26
C GLU A 29 4.56 -17.52 -0.85
N ASP A 30 4.09 -17.47 -2.10
CA ASP A 30 4.84 -17.08 -3.30
C ASP A 30 4.71 -15.59 -3.67
N ILE A 31 3.99 -14.80 -2.88
CA ILE A 31 3.88 -13.36 -3.11
C ILE A 31 5.22 -12.67 -2.82
N THR A 32 5.81 -12.09 -3.85
CA THR A 32 7.06 -11.31 -3.77
C THR A 32 6.79 -9.83 -3.44
N ASP A 33 7.83 -9.12 -3.00
CA ASP A 33 7.77 -7.67 -2.74
C ASP A 33 7.32 -6.86 -3.96
N GLU A 34 7.67 -7.27 -5.18
CA GLU A 34 7.21 -6.59 -6.39
C GLU A 34 5.71 -6.82 -6.62
N GLY A 35 5.18 -8.02 -6.34
CA GLY A 35 3.74 -8.29 -6.37
C GLY A 35 2.96 -7.43 -5.37
N LEU A 36 3.52 -7.23 -4.18
CA LEU A 36 2.95 -6.36 -3.14
C LEU A 36 2.99 -4.89 -3.54
N LYS A 37 4.06 -4.45 -4.21
CA LYS A 37 4.19 -3.10 -4.75
C LYS A 37 3.20 -2.82 -5.87
N GLN A 38 3.00 -3.76 -6.80
CA GLN A 38 1.99 -3.63 -7.85
C GLN A 38 0.57 -3.59 -7.26
N PHE A 39 0.30 -4.43 -6.25
CA PHE A 39 -0.96 -4.39 -5.51
C PHE A 39 -1.18 -3.05 -4.79
N ALA A 40 -0.14 -2.52 -4.13
CA ALA A 40 -0.15 -1.21 -3.47
C ALA A 40 -0.55 -0.08 -4.43
N ILE A 41 0.11 -0.05 -5.59
CA ILE A 41 -0.13 0.95 -6.64
C ILE A 41 -1.55 0.81 -7.19
N ALA A 42 -2.01 -0.42 -7.45
CA ALA A 42 -3.38 -0.67 -7.89
C ALA A 42 -4.41 -0.22 -6.86
N TYR A 43 -4.20 -0.52 -5.58
CA TYR A 43 -5.08 -0.10 -4.49
C TYR A 43 -5.10 1.42 -4.32
N ALA A 44 -3.94 2.08 -4.36
CA ALA A 44 -3.86 3.55 -4.33
C ALA A 44 -4.58 4.18 -5.53
N GLY A 45 -4.47 3.57 -6.72
CA GLY A 45 -5.20 3.97 -7.92
C GLY A 45 -6.74 3.79 -7.81
N LEU A 46 -7.19 2.78 -7.06
CA LEU A 46 -8.62 2.54 -6.77
C LEU A 46 -9.18 3.50 -5.71
N VAL A 47 -8.33 3.97 -4.79
CA VAL A 47 -8.68 4.94 -3.73
C VAL A 47 -8.72 6.40 -4.25
N ASP A 48 -8.84 6.55 -5.58
CA ASP A 48 -8.95 7.78 -6.38
C ASP A 48 -7.61 8.25 -7.01
N LYS A 49 -7.43 7.87 -8.28
CA LYS A 49 -6.28 8.18 -9.16
C LYS A 49 -6.00 9.70 -9.28
N ASN A 50 -7.00 10.54 -8.98
CA ASN A 50 -6.89 11.99 -9.03
C ASN A 50 -6.54 12.64 -7.68
N ALA A 51 -6.70 11.92 -6.56
CA ALA A 51 -6.52 12.48 -5.24
C ALA A 51 -5.16 12.12 -4.61
N PHE A 52 -4.58 10.96 -4.96
CA PHE A 52 -3.39 10.45 -4.28
C PHE A 52 -2.31 9.93 -5.22
N GLU A 53 -1.06 10.05 -4.79
CA GLU A 53 0.10 9.38 -5.38
C GLU A 53 0.84 8.66 -4.23
N SER A 54 1.39 7.48 -4.48
CA SER A 54 2.06 6.63 -3.48
C SER A 54 3.57 6.73 -3.64
N TYR A 55 4.29 7.10 -2.58
CA TYR A 55 5.72 7.43 -2.67
C TYR A 55 6.62 6.48 -1.89
N LYS A 56 6.06 5.78 -0.90
CA LYS A 56 6.79 4.82 -0.07
C LYS A 56 5.86 3.68 0.35
N ILE A 57 6.38 2.46 0.23
CA ILE A 57 5.67 1.23 0.60
C ILE A 57 6.57 0.48 1.58
N ILE A 58 6.03 0.14 2.74
CA ILE A 58 6.72 -0.64 3.77
C ILE A 58 5.90 -1.90 4.02
N THR A 59 6.56 -3.06 4.03
CA THR A 59 5.95 -4.36 4.29
C THR A 59 6.44 -4.89 5.64
N GLU A 60 5.50 -5.29 6.49
CA GLU A 60 5.79 -5.88 7.80
C GLU A 60 5.06 -7.22 7.92
N GLN A 61 5.82 -8.30 8.13
CA GLN A 61 5.24 -9.59 8.48
C GLN A 61 4.79 -9.54 9.94
N LEU A 62 3.52 -9.87 10.18
CA LEU A 62 2.97 -9.93 11.53
C LEU A 62 3.00 -11.39 12.01
N ASN A 63 3.70 -11.61 13.13
CA ASN A 63 3.73 -12.90 13.85
C ASN A 63 2.42 -13.14 14.61
#